data_AF-A0A7C4NPZ3-F1
#
_entry.id   AF-A0A7C4NPZ3-F1
#
_cell.length_a   1.000
_cell.length_b   1.000
_cell.length_c   1.000
_cell.angle_alpha   90.00
_cell.angle_beta   90.00
_cell.angle_gamma   90.00
#
_symmetry.space_group_name_H-M   'P 1'
#
loop_
_entity.id
_entity.type
_entity.pdbx_description
1 polymer ?
#
loop_
_entity_poly.entity_id
_entity_poly.type
_entity_poly.pdbx_seq_one_letter_code
_entity_poly.pdbx_strand_id
1 'polypeptide(L)'
;YFIPSYSKAKVVDPTGAGDVLGGAFLTEYLSSGDFLWASCIGVSAASISIEDYGAEAILSKNFKKRVIERSYEIIDKIREIYQ
;
A
#
# COMPACT_ATOMS: atom_id res chain seq x y z
N TYR A 1 -14.56 5.17 3.65
CA TYR A 1 -13.85 5.53 2.40
C TYR A 1 -13.66 4.28 1.57
N PHE A 2 -13.99 4.32 0.28
CA PHE A 2 -13.55 3.28 -0.65
C PHE A 2 -12.11 3.59 -1.06
N ILE A 3 -11.19 2.67 -0.77
CA ILE A 3 -9.76 2.81 -1.11
C ILE A 3 -9.48 1.87 -2.30
N PRO A 4 -9.19 2.39 -3.49
CA PRO A 4 -8.99 1.56 -4.67
C PRO A 4 -7.68 0.79 -4.57
N SER A 5 -7.67 -0.45 -5.06
CA SER A 5 -6.43 -1.22 -5.26
C SER A 5 -5.53 -0.60 -6.32
N TYR A 6 -4.22 -0.87 -6.25
CA TYR A 6 -3.29 -0.38 -7.26
C TYR A 6 -3.26 -1.28 -8.51
N SER A 7 -3.98 -0.86 -9.54
CA SER A 7 -4.19 -1.63 -10.79
C SER A 7 -2.93 -1.92 -11.62
N LYS A 8 -1.82 -1.20 -11.40
CA LYS A 8 -0.57 -1.40 -12.16
C LYS A 8 0.39 -2.39 -11.47
N ALA A 9 -0.01 -3.03 -10.37
CA ALA A 9 0.82 -4.02 -9.67
C ALA A 9 0.91 -5.32 -10.47
N LYS A 10 2.11 -5.92 -10.52
CA LYS A 10 2.31 -7.24 -11.13
C LYS A 10 2.11 -8.31 -10.06
N VAL A 11 1.12 -9.18 -10.21
CA VAL A 11 0.90 -10.27 -9.25
C VAL A 11 1.88 -11.42 -9.53
N VAL A 12 2.73 -11.75 -8.56
CA VAL A 12 3.69 -12.88 -8.58
C VAL A 12 3.33 -13.86 -7.45
N ASP A 13 3.25 -13.38 -6.22
CA ASP A 13 2.90 -14.18 -5.04
C ASP A 13 1.95 -13.38 -4.13
N PRO A 14 0.65 -13.70 -4.05
CA PRO A 14 -0.30 -12.96 -3.23
C PRO A 14 -0.17 -13.24 -1.72
N THR A 15 0.69 -14.18 -1.32
CA THR A 15 0.80 -14.64 0.07
C THR A 15 1.20 -13.49 0.98
N GLY A 16 0.51 -13.35 2.12
CA GLY A 16 0.83 -12.33 3.13
C GLY A 16 0.41 -10.90 2.77
N ALA A 17 -0.17 -10.63 1.59
CA ALA A 17 -0.58 -9.29 1.20
C ALA A 17 -1.54 -8.62 2.20
N GLY A 18 -2.43 -9.40 2.82
CA GLY A 18 -3.33 -8.93 3.87
C GLY A 18 -2.60 -8.55 5.16
N ASP A 19 -1.60 -9.33 5.56
CA ASP A 19 -0.78 -9.05 6.75
C ASP A 19 0.05 -7.79 6.54
N VAL A 20 0.61 -7.61 5.34
CA VAL A 20 1.35 -6.41 4.95
C VAL A 20 0.45 -5.19 4.94
N LEU A 21 -0.78 -5.31 4.41
CA LEU A 21 -1.77 -4.24 4.46
C LEU A 21 -2.03 -3.81 5.90
N GLY A 22 -2.37 -4.77 6.77
CA GLY A 22 -2.71 -4.53 8.16
C GLY A 22 -1.54 -3.94 8.95
N GLY A 23 -0.34 -4.50 8.79
CA GLY A 23 0.86 -4.04 9.47
C GLY A 23 1.28 -2.62 9.08
N ALA A 24 1.27 -2.32 7.78
CA ALA A 24 1.60 -0.99 7.28
C ALA A 24 0.53 0.04 7.67
N PHE A 25 -0.76 -0.31 7.54
CA PHE A 25 -1.87 0.52 7.99
C PHE A 25 -1.76 0.86 9.48
N LEU A 26 -1.60 -0.16 10.34
CA LEU A 26 -1.57 0.04 11.79
C LEU A 26 -0.37 0.88 12.20
N THR A 27 0.81 0.61 11.63
CA THR A 27 2.03 1.37 11.89
C THR A 27 1.85 2.85 11.54
N GLU A 28 1.33 3.14 10.34
CA GLU A 28 1.12 4.52 9.91
C GLU A 28 0.01 5.22 10.70
N TYR A 29 -1.09 4.52 10.98
CA TYR A 29 -2.22 5.09 11.71
C TYR A 29 -1.83 5.46 13.14
N LEU A 30 -1.05 4.61 13.82
CA LEU A 30 -0.53 4.91 15.16
C LEU A 30 0.44 6.11 15.15
N SER A 31 1.17 6.33 14.05
CA SER A 31 2.13 7.44 13.93
C SER A 31 1.47 8.76 13.54
N SER A 32 0.48 8.75 12.64
CA SER A 32 -0.07 9.95 12.01
C SER A 32 -1.45 10.34 12.54
N GLY A 33 -2.24 9.38 13.03
CA GLY A 33 -3.67 9.55 13.33
C GLY A 33 -4.56 9.71 12.10
N ASP A 34 -4.01 9.69 10.88
CA ASP A 34 -4.75 9.89 9.64
C ASP A 34 -5.18 8.54 9.06
N PHE A 35 -6.48 8.24 9.17
CA PHE A 35 -7.07 7.01 8.68
C PHE A 35 -6.96 6.85 7.16
N LEU A 36 -7.16 7.93 6.39
CA LEU A 36 -7.16 7.89 4.93
C LEU A 36 -5.75 7.67 4.41
N TRP A 37 -4.79 8.42 4.94
CA TRP A 37 -3.37 8.27 4.61
C TRP A 37 -2.85 6.88 4.99
N ALA A 38 -3.13 6.41 6.21
CA ALA A 38 -2.73 5.08 6.65
C ALA A 38 -3.34 3.97 5.77
N SER A 39 -4.58 4.14 5.32
CA SER A 39 -5.21 3.19 4.39
C SER A 39 -4.51 3.15 3.04
N CYS A 40 -4.09 4.31 2.51
CA CYS A 40 -3.33 4.38 1.25
C CYS A 40 -1.96 3.73 1.39
N ILE A 41 -1.29 3.90 2.54
CA ILE A 41 -0.03 3.24 2.87
C ILE A 41 -0.20 1.72 2.93
N GLY A 42 -1.24 1.23 3.62
CA GLY A 42 -1.56 -0.20 3.69
C GLY A 42 -1.77 -0.82 2.31
N VAL A 43 -2.62 -0.23 1.48
CA VAL A 43 -2.88 -0.74 0.11
C VAL A 43 -1.64 -0.65 -0.78
N SER A 44 -0.83 0.39 -0.61
CA SER A 44 0.44 0.54 -1.35
C SER A 44 1.46 -0.53 -0.97
N ALA A 45 1.64 -0.79 0.32
CA ALA A 45 2.52 -1.84 0.83
C ALA A 45 2.08 -3.22 0.35
N ALA A 46 0.79 -3.54 0.47
CA ALA A 46 0.23 -4.81 0.03
C ALA A 46 0.43 -5.04 -1.48
N SER A 47 0.13 -4.02 -2.29
CA SER A 47 0.29 -4.12 -3.74
C SER A 47 1.76 -4.23 -4.18
N ILE A 48 2.73 -3.85 -3.36
CA ILE A 48 4.16 -4.08 -3.63
C ILE A 48 4.57 -5.47 -3.18
N SER A 49 4.07 -5.94 -2.02
CA SER A 49 4.42 -7.26 -1.48
C SER A 49 4.11 -8.40 -2.45
N ILE A 50 3.08 -8.25 -3.28
CA ILE A 50 2.68 -9.28 -4.24
C ILE A 50 3.55 -9.34 -5.50
N GLU A 51 4.52 -8.44 -5.66
CA GLU A 51 5.30 -8.31 -6.90
C GLU A 51 6.56 -9.17 -6.95
N ASP A 52 6.87 -9.88 -5.86
CA ASP A 52 7.97 -10.84 -5.77
C ASP A 52 7.58 -11.99 -4.82
N TYR A 53 8.39 -13.04 -4.75
CA TYR A 53 8.10 -14.20 -3.90
C TYR A 53 8.33 -13.90 -2.41
N GLY A 54 7.39 -14.32 -1.57
CA GLY A 54 7.48 -14.17 -0.12
C GLY A 54 7.73 -12.72 0.31
N ALA A 55 8.78 -12.50 1.11
CA ALA A 55 9.10 -11.19 1.68
C ALA A 55 10.08 -10.35 0.82
N GLU A 56 10.58 -10.86 -0.30
CA GLU A 56 11.66 -10.23 -1.08
C GLU A 56 11.31 -8.79 -1.51
N ALA A 57 10.09 -8.56 -2.00
CA ALA A 57 9.62 -7.22 -2.39
C ALA A 57 9.67 -6.22 -1.23
N ILE A 58 9.41 -6.68 0.00
CA ILE A 58 9.37 -5.86 1.22
C ILE A 58 10.78 -5.58 1.74
N LEU A 59 11.69 -6.56 1.61
CA LEU A 59 13.08 -6.44 2.03
C LEU A 59 13.93 -5.56 1.09
N SER A 60 13.37 -5.20 -0.08
CA SER A 60 14.02 -4.30 -1.03
C SER A 60 14.33 -2.91 -0.43
N LYS A 61 15.52 -2.37 -0.75
CA LYS A 61 15.97 -1.05 -0.25
C LYS A 61 15.03 0.11 -0.65
N ASN A 62 14.29 -0.05 -1.74
CA ASN A 62 13.36 0.95 -2.26
C ASN A 62 11.92 0.75 -1.78
N PHE A 63 11.62 -0.28 -0.99
CA PHE A 63 10.26 -0.58 -0.53
C PHE A 63 9.53 0.65 0.04
N LYS A 64 10.12 1.31 1.06
CA LYS A 64 9.52 2.49 1.70
C LYS A 64 9.25 3.62 0.71
N LYS A 65 10.21 3.91 -0.17
CA LYS A 65 10.06 4.95 -1.20
C LYS A 65 8.88 4.65 -2.12
N ARG A 66 8.80 3.40 -2.61
CA ARG A 66 7.71 2.95 -3.49
C ARG A 66 6.35 2.99 -2.81
N VAL A 67 6.27 2.65 -1.53
CA VAL A 67 5.04 2.74 -0.74
C VAL A 67 4.51 4.18 -0.70
N ILE A 68 5.40 5.15 -0.44
CA ILE A 68 5.03 6.58 -0.41
C ILE A 68 4.58 7.06 -1.79
N GLU A 69 5.35 6.79 -2.84
CA GLU A 69 5.01 7.17 -4.22
C GLU A 69 3.64 6.62 -4.63
N ARG A 70 3.40 5.33 -4.38
CA ARG A 70 2.14 4.66 -4.71
C ARG A 70 0.96 5.19 -3.88
N SER A 71 1.20 5.63 -2.65
CA SER A 71 0.14 6.19 -1.79
C SER A 71 -0.38 7.52 -2.30
N TYR A 72 0.50 8.37 -2.85
CA TYR A 72 0.07 9.60 -3.51
C TYR A 72 -0.77 9.31 -4.77
N GLU A 73 -0.36 8.35 -5.60
CA GLU A 73 -1.16 7.94 -6.76
C GLU A 73 -2.56 7.44 -6.38
N ILE A 74 -2.68 6.73 -5.25
CA ILE A 74 -3.98 6.25 -4.73
C ILE A 74 -4.80 7.43 -4.21
N ILE A 75 -4.20 8.37 -3.49
CA ILE A 75 -4.90 9.59 -3.03
C ILE A 75 -5.49 10.37 -4.20
N ASP A 76 -4.73 10.56 -5.27
CA ASP A 76 -5.20 11.29 -6.44
C ASP A 76 -6.39 10.58 -7.10
N LYS A 77 -6.35 9.24 -7.20
CA LYS A 77 -7.51 8.46 -7.64
C LYS A 77 -8.72 8.59 -6.72
N ILE A 78 -8.52 8.64 -5.41
CA ILE A 78 -9.62 8.84 -4.45
C ILE A 78 -10.25 10.23 -4.68
N ARG A 79 -9.45 11.26 -4.94
CA ARG A 79 -9.97 12.60 -5.25
C ARG A 79 -10.82 12.59 -6.52
N GLU A 80 -10.43 11.85 -7.56
CA GLU A 80 -11.22 11.70 -8.78
C GLU A 80 -12.58 10.99 -8.54
N ILE A 81 -12.66 10.06 -7.58
CA ILE A 81 -13.89 9.32 -7.27
C ILE A 81 -14.92 10.18 -6.52
N TYR A 82 -14.45 11.14 -5.73
CA TYR A 82 -15.29 11.94 -4.81
C TYR A 82 -15.40 13.43 -5.20
N GLN A 83 -14.91 13.82 -6.38
CA GLN A 83 -15.19 15.10 -7.04
C GLN A 83 -16.47 15.02 -7.87
#